data_AF-A0A1W9LG76-F1
#
_entry.id   AF-A0A1W9LG76-F1
#
_cell.length_a   1.000
_cell.length_b   1.000
_cell.length_c   1.000
_cell.angle_alpha   90.00
_cell.angle_beta   90.00
_cell.angle_gamma   90.00
#
_symmetry.space_group_name_H-M   'P 1'
#
loop_
_entity.id
_entity.type
_entity.pdbx_description
1 polymer ?
#
loop_
_entity_poly.entity_id
_entity_poly.type
_entity_poly.pdbx_seq_one_letter_code
_entity_poly.pdbx_strand_id
1 'polypeptide(L)'
;MVLRYRKTDGTQMEFELGDRPITIGRSPEADLVILDDKASRLHCGLRVWDGDFLLKDLKSKNGTFVNGRRIDMVKLEPGDQVRVGSCTFSFETDPGKGTQTILREVADEMAGGKGYSTMLKEIVEDVE
;
A
#
# COMPACT_ATOMS: atom_id res chain seq x y z
N MET A 1 -2.32 2.64 -4.38
CA MET A 1 -1.48 1.51 -3.89
C MET A 1 -1.93 1.17 -2.48
N VAL A 2 -1.77 -0.08 -2.07
CA VAL A 2 -2.09 -0.54 -0.72
C VAL A 2 -0.92 -1.34 -0.14
N LEU A 3 -0.75 -1.25 1.18
CA LEU A 3 0.02 -2.23 1.93
C LEU A 3 -0.93 -3.23 2.57
N ARG A 4 -0.77 -4.50 2.22
CA ARG A 4 -1.54 -5.62 2.81
C ARG A 4 -0.66 -6.39 3.77
N TYR A 5 -1.17 -6.75 4.93
CA TYR A 5 -0.49 -7.69 5.82
C TYR A 5 -1.47 -8.53 6.61
N ARG A 6 -1.00 -9.71 7.05
CA ARG A 6 -1.76 -10.59 7.93
C ARG A 6 -1.20 -10.50 9.35
N LYS A 7 -2.06 -10.20 10.31
CA LYS A 7 -1.75 -10.27 11.74
C LYS A 7 -1.61 -11.73 12.19
N THR A 8 -1.01 -11.93 13.35
CA THR A 8 -0.85 -13.26 13.96
C THR A 8 -2.18 -13.94 14.30
N ASP A 9 -3.25 -13.17 14.49
CA ASP A 9 -4.61 -13.68 14.72
C ASP A 9 -5.32 -14.12 13.43
N GLY A 10 -4.64 -14.04 12.27
CA GLY A 10 -5.19 -14.38 10.96
C GLY A 10 -5.92 -13.23 10.26
N THR A 11 -6.16 -12.11 10.95
CA THR A 11 -6.82 -10.93 10.38
C THR A 11 -5.96 -10.32 9.29
N GLN A 12 -6.55 -10.10 8.12
CA GLN A 12 -5.93 -9.35 7.05
C GLN A 12 -6.23 -7.86 7.23
N MET A 13 -5.19 -7.06 7.14
CA MET A 13 -5.25 -5.61 7.26
C MET A 13 -4.77 -5.00 5.96
N GLU A 14 -5.46 -3.97 5.53
CA GLU A 14 -5.09 -3.17 4.37
C GLU A 14 -4.89 -1.72 4.82
N PHE A 15 -3.84 -1.10 4.30
CA PHE A 15 -3.55 0.30 4.54
C PHE A 15 -3.42 1.02 3.20
N GLU A 16 -4.30 1.98 2.94
CA GLU A 16 -4.27 2.78 1.73
C GLU A 16 -3.10 3.75 1.74
N LEU A 17 -2.33 3.74 0.66
CA LEU A 17 -1.23 4.67 0.46
C LEU A 17 -1.71 5.84 -0.41
N GLY A 18 -1.62 7.04 0.16
CA GLY A 18 -1.81 8.31 -0.55
C GLY A 18 -0.49 9.07 -0.74
N ASP A 19 -0.60 10.35 -1.07
CA ASP A 19 0.57 11.20 -1.39
C ASP A 19 1.34 11.66 -0.15
N ARG A 20 0.73 11.59 1.04
CA ARG A 20 1.39 11.96 2.29
C ARG A 20 2.42 10.90 2.69
N PRO A 21 3.60 11.30 3.19
CA PRO A 21 4.51 10.35 3.79
C PRO A 21 3.86 9.69 5.01
N ILE A 22 4.14 8.41 5.18
CA ILE A 22 3.70 7.63 6.32
C ILE A 22 4.89 6.98 7.02
N THR A 23 4.71 6.67 8.28
CA THR A 23 5.68 5.98 9.11
C THR A 23 5.15 4.64 9.58
N ILE A 24 6.04 3.65 9.60
CA ILE A 24 5.75 2.28 10.04
C ILE A 24 6.63 2.00 11.25
N GLY A 25 6.04 1.51 12.35
CA GLY A 25 6.80 1.19 13.55
C GLY A 25 5.91 0.73 14.71
N ARG A 26 6.52 0.42 15.86
CA ARG A 26 5.78 -0.05 17.03
C ARG A 26 5.23 1.05 17.94
N SER A 27 5.66 2.30 17.73
CA SER A 27 5.15 3.42 18.53
C SER A 27 3.70 3.70 18.13
N PRO A 28 2.82 4.07 19.08
CA PRO A 28 1.51 4.63 18.73
C PRO A 28 1.60 5.93 17.93
N GLU A 29 2.78 6.56 17.86
CA GLU A 29 3.04 7.74 17.04
C GLU A 29 3.25 7.41 15.54
N ALA A 30 3.43 6.14 15.18
CA ALA A 30 3.55 5.72 13.78
C ALA A 30 2.17 5.69 13.10
N ASP A 31 2.12 6.03 11.81
CA ASP A 31 0.88 5.95 11.02
C ASP A 31 0.39 4.51 10.87
N LEU A 32 1.32 3.57 10.67
CA LEU A 32 1.05 2.13 10.68
C LEU A 32 1.75 1.50 11.88
N VAL A 33 0.96 1.21 12.90
CA VAL A 33 1.42 0.61 14.15
C VAL A 33 1.57 -0.90 14.00
N ILE A 34 2.79 -1.39 14.26
CA ILE A 34 3.11 -2.82 14.29
C ILE A 34 3.35 -3.25 15.73
N LEU A 35 2.53 -4.17 16.24
CA LEU A 35 2.67 -4.75 17.58
C LEU A 35 3.74 -5.85 17.61
N ASP A 36 4.99 -5.45 17.36
CA ASP A 36 6.16 -6.34 17.30
C ASP A 36 7.33 -5.74 18.08
N ASP A 37 7.92 -6.52 18.98
CA ASP A 37 9.04 -6.10 19.83
C ASP A 37 10.36 -5.94 19.04
N LYS A 38 10.49 -6.62 17.90
CA LYS A 38 11.59 -6.48 16.93
C LYS A 38 11.40 -5.27 16.02
N ALA A 39 10.23 -4.64 15.99
CA ALA A 39 10.07 -3.36 15.31
C ALA A 39 10.63 -2.21 16.17
N SER A 40 11.24 -1.21 15.52
CA SER A 40 11.63 0.05 16.17
C SER A 40 10.43 0.97 16.31
N ARG A 41 10.49 1.95 17.22
CA ARG A 41 9.39 2.91 17.48
C ARG A 41 8.90 3.57 16.19
N LEU A 42 9.84 4.16 15.46
CA LEU A 42 9.69 4.59 14.07
C LEU A 42 10.73 3.78 13.29
N HIS A 43 10.29 2.81 12.49
CA HIS A 43 11.17 1.81 11.90
C HIS A 43 11.57 2.18 10.47
N CYS A 44 10.58 2.44 9.63
CA CYS A 44 10.77 2.90 8.27
C CYS A 44 9.71 3.94 7.90
N GLY A 45 10.01 4.72 6.89
CA GLY A 45 9.09 5.69 6.30
C GLY A 45 8.84 5.34 4.85
N LEU A 46 7.61 5.53 4.41
CA LEU A 46 7.20 5.36 3.02
C LEU A 46 6.63 6.68 2.51
N ARG A 47 7.08 7.12 1.34
CA ARG A 47 6.67 8.39 0.74
C ARG A 47 6.57 8.26 -0.77
N VAL A 48 5.74 9.10 -1.37
CA VAL A 48 5.76 9.30 -2.82
C VAL A 48 6.86 10.29 -3.18
N TRP A 49 7.63 9.99 -4.22
CA TRP A 49 8.63 10.87 -4.81
C TRP A 49 8.63 10.65 -6.31
N ASP A 50 8.34 11.71 -7.08
CA ASP A 50 8.31 11.66 -8.56
C ASP A 50 7.38 10.57 -9.11
N GLY A 51 6.22 10.36 -8.46
CA GLY A 51 5.25 9.32 -8.80
C GLY A 51 5.60 7.92 -8.27
N ASP A 52 6.81 7.72 -7.75
CA ASP A 52 7.28 6.45 -7.22
C ASP A 52 7.13 6.34 -5.70
N PHE A 53 6.87 5.14 -5.20
CA PHE A 53 6.87 4.86 -3.77
C PHE A 53 8.28 4.52 -3.29
N LEU A 54 8.84 5.37 -2.44
CA LEU A 54 10.13 5.17 -1.81
C LEU A 54 9.96 4.71 -0.37
N LEU A 55 10.55 3.56 -0.05
CA LEU A 55 10.70 3.05 1.31
C LEU A 55 12.10 3.39 1.84
N LYS A 56 12.18 3.92 3.05
CA LYS A 56 13.43 4.29 3.72
C LYS A 56 13.48 3.72 5.13
N ASP A 57 14.57 3.05 5.48
CA ASP A 57 14.85 2.68 6.86
C ASP A 57 15.20 3.91 7.71
N LEU A 58 14.63 4.02 8.91
CA LEU A 58 14.83 5.15 9.82
C LEU A 58 15.86 4.83 10.92
N LYS A 59 16.94 4.13 10.55
CA LYS A 59 17.96 3.61 11.48
C LYS A 59 17.36 2.62 12.47
N SER A 60 16.56 1.71 11.95
CA SER A 60 15.94 0.68 12.76
C SER A 60 16.98 -0.28 13.35
N LYS A 61 16.67 -0.85 14.52
CA LYS A 61 17.57 -1.78 15.20
C LYS A 61 17.84 -3.05 14.38
N ASN A 62 16.79 -3.61 13.76
CA ASN A 62 16.85 -4.90 13.07
C ASN A 62 16.93 -4.77 11.54
N GLY A 63 16.82 -3.56 11.00
CA GLY A 63 16.77 -3.30 9.57
C GLY A 63 15.39 -3.50 8.96
N THR A 64 15.16 -2.79 7.87
CA THR A 64 14.06 -3.01 6.93
C THR A 64 14.53 -3.92 5.80
N PHE A 65 13.67 -4.85 5.35
CA PHE A 65 14.00 -5.75 4.25
C PHE A 65 12.94 -5.66 3.16
N VAL A 66 13.38 -5.74 1.90
CA VAL A 66 12.50 -5.88 0.73
C VAL A 66 12.94 -7.10 -0.06
N ASN A 67 12.02 -8.04 -0.30
CA ASN A 67 12.28 -9.31 -0.99
C ASN A 67 13.48 -10.07 -0.39
N GLY A 68 13.56 -10.08 0.95
CA GLY A 68 14.62 -10.75 1.71
C GLY A 68 15.95 -9.98 1.79
N ARG A 69 16.11 -8.85 1.08
CA ARG A 69 17.33 -8.04 1.09
C ARG A 69 17.19 -6.86 2.05
N ARG A 70 18.20 -6.63 2.88
CA ARG A 70 18.24 -5.45 3.77
C ARG A 70 18.44 -4.18 2.93
N ILE A 71 17.70 -3.12 3.24
CA ILE A 71 17.74 -1.85 2.53
C ILE A 71 18.00 -0.67 3.47
N ASP A 72 18.55 0.41 2.93
CA ASP A 72 18.51 1.74 3.54
C ASP A 72 17.45 2.62 2.88
N MET A 73 17.36 2.56 1.55
CA MET A 73 16.33 3.20 0.73
C MET A 73 16.13 2.41 -0.55
N VAL A 74 14.88 2.22 -0.97
CA VAL A 74 14.55 1.53 -2.22
C VAL A 74 13.23 2.04 -2.78
N LYS A 75 13.07 1.99 -4.10
CA LYS A 75 11.78 2.12 -4.77
C LYS A 75 11.01 0.82 -4.62
N LEU A 76 9.75 0.88 -4.20
CA LEU A 76 8.86 -0.27 -4.16
C LEU A 76 8.14 -0.45 -5.49
N GLU A 77 8.04 -1.68 -5.93
CA GLU A 77 7.27 -2.09 -7.09
C GLU A 77 6.12 -3.01 -6.68
N PRO A 78 4.95 -2.92 -7.35
CA PRO A 78 3.83 -3.81 -7.04
C PRO A 78 4.24 -5.28 -7.03
N GLY A 79 3.87 -6.00 -5.97
CA GLY A 79 4.30 -7.37 -5.69
C GLY A 79 5.44 -7.48 -4.67
N ASP A 80 6.11 -6.38 -4.33
CA ASP A 80 7.20 -6.39 -3.36
C ASP A 80 6.75 -6.78 -1.96
N GLN A 81 7.57 -7.59 -1.30
CA GLN A 81 7.39 -7.94 0.10
C GLN A 81 8.32 -7.13 1.00
N VAL A 82 7.73 -6.31 1.84
CA VAL A 82 8.43 -5.50 2.85
C VAL A 82 8.36 -6.22 4.20
N ARG A 83 9.51 -6.46 4.83
CA ARG A 83 9.57 -7.06 6.17
C ARG A 83 10.13 -6.06 7.18
N VAL A 84 9.39 -5.90 8.28
CA VAL A 84 9.68 -5.00 9.40
C VAL A 84 9.53 -5.81 10.69
N GLY A 85 10.64 -6.08 11.38
CA GLY A 85 10.62 -7.02 12.50
C GLY A 85 10.24 -8.44 12.03
N SER A 86 9.17 -8.99 12.59
CA SER A 86 8.56 -10.28 12.21
C SER A 86 7.34 -10.10 11.28
N CYS A 87 6.88 -8.86 11.05
CA CYS A 87 5.76 -8.58 10.17
C CYS A 87 6.22 -8.44 8.72
N THR A 88 5.43 -9.02 7.81
CA THR A 88 5.64 -8.95 6.36
C THR A 88 4.41 -8.31 5.71
N PHE A 89 4.66 -7.33 4.85
CA PHE A 89 3.67 -6.58 4.09
C PHE A 89 3.87 -6.86 2.61
N SER A 90 2.76 -7.04 1.89
CA SER A 90 2.75 -7.04 0.43
C SER A 90 2.37 -5.64 -0.06
N PHE A 91 3.18 -5.07 -0.93
CA PHE A 91 2.89 -3.81 -1.60
C PHE A 91 2.18 -4.11 -2.91
N GLU A 92 0.92 -3.68 -3.05
CA GLU A 92 0.07 -4.05 -4.17
C GLU A 92 -0.62 -2.84 -4.79
N THR A 93 -0.98 -2.97 -6.07
CA THR A 93 -1.91 -2.04 -6.72
C THR A 93 -3.27 -2.17 -6.06
N ASP A 94 -3.95 -1.03 -5.90
CA ASP A 94 -5.35 -1.02 -5.51
C ASP A 94 -6.19 -1.25 -6.79
N PRO A 95 -6.76 -2.44 -7.02
CA PRO A 95 -7.58 -2.68 -8.20
C PRO A 95 -8.83 -1.79 -8.23
N GLY A 96 -9.25 -1.22 -7.09
CA GLY A 96 -10.41 -0.32 -6.97
C GLY A 96 -10.16 1.12 -7.40
N LYS A 97 -8.91 1.58 -7.51
CA LYS A 97 -8.57 2.97 -7.89
C LYS A 97 -7.99 3.11 -9.30
N GLY A 98 -7.33 2.10 -9.84
CA GLY A 98 -6.69 2.17 -11.17
C GLY A 98 -7.69 2.23 -12.34
N THR A 99 -8.74 1.42 -12.29
CA THR A 99 -9.76 1.37 -13.36
C THR A 99 -10.77 2.51 -13.21
N GLN A 100 -11.11 2.89 -11.98
CA GLN A 100 -12.09 3.94 -11.73
C GLN A 100 -11.58 5.33 -12.10
N THR A 101 -10.29 5.63 -11.93
CA THR A 101 -9.74 6.94 -12.34
C THR A 101 -9.73 7.09 -13.86
N ILE A 102 -9.25 6.08 -14.60
CA ILE A 102 -9.26 6.12 -16.06
C ILE A 102 -10.70 6.10 -16.60
N LEU A 103 -11.58 5.25 -16.07
CA LEU A 103 -12.98 5.22 -16.50
C LEU A 103 -13.71 6.53 -16.16
N ARG A 104 -13.40 7.18 -15.04
CA ARG A 104 -14.02 8.45 -14.66
C ARG A 104 -13.51 9.60 -15.51
N GLU A 105 -12.22 9.66 -15.82
CA GLU A 105 -11.64 10.68 -16.71
C GLU A 105 -12.15 10.52 -18.15
N VAL A 106 -12.23 9.29 -18.67
CA VAL A 106 -12.83 9.00 -19.99
C VAL A 106 -14.35 9.20 -19.98
N ALA A 107 -15.02 8.85 -18.88
CA ALA A 107 -16.47 9.08 -18.75
C ALA A 107 -16.80 10.56 -18.65
N ASP A 108 -15.99 11.40 -18.00
CA ASP A 108 -16.20 12.86 -17.96
C ASP A 108 -16.05 13.47 -19.37
N GLU A 109 -15.10 12.98 -20.18
CA GLU A 109 -15.00 13.37 -21.61
C GLU A 109 -16.19 12.90 -22.45
N MET A 110 -16.78 11.75 -22.14
CA MET A 110 -17.92 11.18 -22.86
C MET A 110 -19.30 11.49 -22.22
N ALA A 111 -19.35 12.24 -21.11
CA ALA A 111 -20.55 12.54 -20.33
C ALA A 111 -21.53 13.52 -21.01
N GLY A 112 -21.44 13.66 -22.33
CA GLY A 112 -22.53 14.18 -23.16
C GLY A 112 -23.72 13.22 -23.32
N GLY A 113 -23.64 11.95 -22.85
CA GLY A 113 -24.72 10.97 -23.05
C GLY A 113 -24.94 10.01 -21.88
N LYS A 114 -26.12 10.08 -21.24
CA LYS A 114 -26.61 9.12 -20.23
C LYS A 114 -26.64 7.69 -20.81
N GLY A 115 -25.75 6.80 -20.37
CA GLY A 115 -25.83 5.39 -20.76
C GLY A 115 -24.97 4.41 -19.95
N TYR A 116 -23.85 4.84 -19.38
CA TYR A 116 -22.84 3.91 -18.87
C TYR A 116 -23.03 3.40 -17.43
N SER A 117 -23.96 3.98 -16.66
CA SER A 117 -24.15 3.59 -15.25
C SER A 117 -24.75 2.19 -15.05
N THR A 118 -25.42 1.65 -16.07
CA THR A 118 -26.06 0.33 -15.98
C THR A 118 -25.11 -0.79 -16.40
N MET A 119 -24.32 -0.56 -17.45
CA MET A 119 -23.41 -1.57 -18.02
C MET A 119 -22.22 -1.90 -17.09
N LEU A 120 -21.84 -0.98 -16.21
CA LEU A 120 -20.77 -1.22 -15.22
C LEU A 120 -21.21 -2.07 -14.03
N LYS A 121 -22.52 -2.22 -13.76
CA LYS A 121 -22.97 -3.12 -12.69
C LYS A 121 -22.85 -4.58 -13.11
N GLU A 122 -23.14 -4.89 -14.36
CA GLU A 122 -23.12 -6.27 -14.88
C GLU A 122 -21.70 -6.86 -14.94
N ILE A 123 -20.69 -6.05 -15.28
CA ILE A 123 -19.30 -6.52 -15.39
C ILE A 123 -18.68 -6.86 -14.01
N VAL A 124 -19.14 -6.23 -12.94
CA VAL A 124 -18.59 -6.45 -11.59
C VAL A 124 -19.22 -7.68 -10.92
N GLU A 125 -20.41 -8.09 -11.37
CA GLU A 125 -21.14 -9.26 -10.84
C GLU A 125 -20.75 -10.60 -11.53
N ASP A 126 -20.01 -10.58 -12.64
CA ASP A 126 -19.58 -11.78 -13.40
C ASP A 126 -18.25 -12.41 -12.91
N VAL A 127 -17.73 -11.96 -11.76
CA VAL A 127 -16.51 -12.52 -11.14
C VAL A 127 -16.85 -13.24 -9.83
N GLU A 128 -17.75 -14.22 -9.89
CA GLU A 128 -17.82 -15.39 -9.00
C GLU A 128 -18.26 -16.65 -9.77
#